data_AF-A0A2K3P4H5-F1
#
_entry.id   AF-A0A2K3P4H5-F1
#
_cell.length_a   1.000
_cell.length_b   1.000
_cell.length_c   1.000
_cell.angle_alpha   90.00
_cell.angle_beta   90.00
_cell.angle_gamma   90.00
#
_symmetry.space_group_name_H-M   'P 1'
#
loop_
_entity.id
_entity.type
_entity.pdbx_description
1 polymer ?
#
loop_
_entity_poly.entity_id
_entity_poly.type
_entity_poly.pdbx_seq_one_letter_code
_entity_poly.pdbx_strand_id
1 'polypeptide(L)'
;MGKSAVDLMGSSSEVHFSGFHMDGFEKREANTEQPTTSATDMYNQPFIIGVAGGAASGKKTVCDMIVQQLHDQRVVLVNQDSFYNNLTEEERARVQDYNFDHPDAFDTEELLRVMDKLKHGEAVDLPKYDFKSYKSDALRRVNPSDVIILEGILVFHDPRVRELMNMKIFVDTDADVRLARRIRRDTSEKDRDIGAILDQYSKFVKPAFDDFILPTKKYADIIIPRGGDNHVAVDLIVQHIRTKLGQHDLCKIYPNLYVIQSTFQIRGMHTLIRDAQITKHDFVFYADRLIRLVVEHGLGHLPFTEKQVVTPTGSVYTGVDFCKRLCGVSVIRSGESMENALRACCKGIKIGKILIHREGDNGQQLIYEKLPNDISERHVLLLDPILGTGRILAELCNSAVQAISLLIQKGVPESNIIFLNLISAPKGVHVVCKSFPRIKIVTSEIEIGLNEDFRVIPGMGEFGDRYFGTDDDEQVTVISQ
;
A
#
# COMPACT_ATOMS: atom_id res chain seq x y z
N MET A 1 45.45 -50.34 15.27
CA MET A 1 45.47 -50.50 16.74
C MET A 1 45.23 -49.13 17.33
N GLY A 2 44.24 -48.75 18.14
CA GLY A 2 43.09 -49.36 18.80
C GLY A 2 42.70 -48.37 19.94
N LYS A 3 41.44 -47.90 20.00
CA LYS A 3 40.62 -47.26 21.10
C LYS A 3 41.34 -46.46 22.23
N SER A 4 40.86 -45.35 22.80
CA SER A 4 39.56 -45.05 23.47
C SER A 4 39.69 -43.62 24.07
N ALA A 5 38.80 -42.65 23.87
CA ALA A 5 37.58 -42.32 24.63
C ALA A 5 37.74 -42.05 26.16
N VAL A 6 37.58 -40.76 26.51
CA VAL A 6 36.68 -40.16 27.54
C VAL A 6 37.07 -40.15 29.04
N ASP A 7 36.85 -38.96 29.62
CA ASP A 7 36.72 -38.53 31.03
C ASP A 7 37.97 -38.33 31.93
N LEU A 8 38.22 -37.07 32.34
CA LEU A 8 37.91 -36.58 33.69
C LEU A 8 38.34 -35.10 33.88
N MET A 9 37.54 -34.42 34.70
CA MET A 9 37.43 -32.97 34.97
C MET A 9 38.64 -32.29 35.65
N GLY A 10 38.72 -30.95 35.53
CA GLY A 10 39.31 -30.12 36.59
C GLY A 10 39.74 -28.69 36.20
N SER A 11 38.94 -27.69 36.63
CA SER A 11 39.33 -26.32 37.08
C SER A 11 40.14 -25.43 36.10
N SER A 12 39.51 -24.43 35.46
CA SER A 12 39.24 -23.07 35.96
C SER A 12 40.35 -22.04 35.65
N SER A 13 40.03 -21.07 34.78
CA SER A 13 40.60 -19.72 34.84
C SER A 13 39.59 -18.74 34.25
N GLU A 14 39.05 -17.91 35.14
CA GLU A 14 38.08 -16.85 34.96
C GLU A 14 38.56 -15.73 34.03
N VAL A 15 37.64 -15.07 33.32
CA VAL A 15 37.62 -13.59 33.25
C VAL A 15 36.17 -13.08 33.13
N HIS A 16 35.70 -12.49 34.23
CA HIS A 16 34.67 -11.45 34.43
C HIS A 16 33.64 -11.10 33.35
N PHE A 17 32.35 -11.31 33.70
CA PHE A 17 31.23 -10.47 33.25
C PHE A 17 30.55 -9.90 34.50
N SER A 18 30.61 -8.58 34.69
CA SER A 18 30.00 -7.90 35.84
C SER A 18 28.48 -7.80 35.66
N GLY A 19 27.74 -8.54 36.49
CA GLY A 19 26.31 -8.38 36.68
C GLY A 19 25.96 -7.17 37.52
N PHE A 20 24.81 -6.57 37.26
CA PHE A 20 24.14 -5.67 38.19
C PHE A 20 23.07 -6.44 38.96
N HIS A 21 23.21 -6.39 40.29
CA HIS A 21 22.36 -6.98 41.30
C HIS A 21 20.95 -6.37 41.32
N MET A 22 19.95 -7.22 41.53
CA MET A 22 18.63 -6.87 42.06
C MET A 22 18.59 -7.19 43.56
N ASP A 23 18.14 -6.22 44.35
CA ASP A 23 17.48 -6.31 45.67
C ASP A 23 17.03 -4.86 45.98
N GLY A 24 15.88 -4.51 46.53
CA GLY A 24 14.71 -5.20 47.08
C GLY A 24 13.65 -4.13 47.39
N PHE A 25 12.41 -4.57 47.61
CA PHE A 25 11.20 -3.78 47.83
C PHE A 25 11.27 -2.78 49.01
N GLU A 26 10.76 -1.56 48.80
CA GLU A 26 10.04 -0.79 49.83
C GLU A 26 8.77 -0.12 49.27
N LYS A 27 7.67 -0.28 50.01
CA LYS A 27 6.32 0.24 49.74
C LYS A 27 6.24 1.76 49.95
N ARG A 28 5.60 2.49 49.04
CA ARG A 28 4.85 3.73 49.36
C ARG A 28 3.56 3.83 48.55
N GLU A 29 2.50 4.19 49.26
CA GLU A 29 1.11 4.24 48.84
C GLU A 29 0.75 5.52 48.05
N ALA A 30 -0.25 5.34 47.18
CA ALA A 30 -1.36 6.22 46.83
C ALA A 30 -1.13 7.62 46.21
N ASN A 31 -1.73 7.73 45.01
CA ASN A 31 -2.31 8.92 44.35
C ASN A 31 -1.34 9.95 43.77
N THR A 32 -1.24 9.99 42.44
CA THR A 32 -1.88 11.03 41.59
C THR A 32 -1.74 10.57 40.13
N GLU A 33 -2.85 10.19 39.50
CA GLU A 33 -2.89 9.90 38.06
C GLU A 33 -2.62 11.19 37.26
N GLN A 34 -1.66 11.15 36.34
CA GLN A 34 -1.53 12.12 35.26
C GLN A 34 -2.10 11.50 33.99
N PRO A 35 -2.88 12.26 33.20
CA PRO A 35 -3.73 11.69 32.16
C PRO A 35 -2.88 11.13 31.02
N THR A 36 -2.99 9.83 30.80
CA THR A 36 -2.53 9.17 29.58
C THR A 36 -3.26 9.79 28.40
N THR A 37 -2.46 10.29 27.46
CA THR A 37 -2.87 10.81 26.16
C THR A 37 -4.06 10.07 25.60
N SER A 38 -5.15 10.82 25.46
CA SER A 38 -6.41 10.44 24.85
C SER A 38 -6.21 9.70 23.52
N ALA A 39 -6.81 8.53 23.43
CA ALA A 39 -6.95 7.72 22.23
C ALA A 39 -7.97 8.35 21.24
N THR A 40 -7.64 9.54 20.76
CA THR A 40 -8.39 10.29 19.75
C THR A 40 -7.36 10.85 18.76
N ASP A 41 -7.59 10.61 17.47
CA ASP A 41 -6.79 10.97 16.29
C ASP A 41 -5.76 9.93 15.80
N MET A 42 -6.24 8.74 15.39
CA MET A 42 -5.49 7.88 14.44
C MET A 42 -5.80 8.26 12.98
N TYR A 43 -5.55 9.52 12.60
CA TYR A 43 -5.24 9.80 11.20
C TYR A 43 -3.83 9.27 10.96
N ASN A 44 -3.68 8.23 10.12
CA ASN A 44 -2.35 7.79 9.68
C ASN A 44 -1.69 8.97 8.95
N GLN A 45 -0.78 9.67 9.64
CA GLN A 45 -0.06 10.79 9.04
C GLN A 45 0.70 10.29 7.81
N PRO A 46 0.72 11.08 6.71
CA PRO A 46 1.36 10.65 5.48
C PRO A 46 2.88 10.50 5.68
N PHE A 47 3.46 9.55 4.96
CA PHE A 47 4.90 9.33 4.94
C PHE A 47 5.56 10.35 4.00
N ILE A 48 6.25 11.34 4.59
CA ILE A 48 6.87 12.45 3.87
C ILE A 48 8.32 12.12 3.54
N ILE A 49 8.65 12.17 2.25
CA ILE A 49 9.98 11.91 1.69
C ILE A 49 10.51 13.21 1.10
N GLY A 50 11.63 13.71 1.61
CA GLY A 50 12.34 14.83 1.00
C GLY A 50 13.39 14.33 0.01
N VAL A 51 13.43 14.92 -1.19
CA VAL A 51 14.43 14.61 -2.22
C VAL A 51 15.18 15.89 -2.60
N ALA A 52 16.44 15.97 -2.18
CA ALA A 52 17.33 17.11 -2.42
C ALA A 52 18.51 16.75 -3.32
N GLY A 53 19.27 17.76 -3.76
CA GLY A 53 20.43 17.61 -4.64
C GLY A 53 20.57 18.75 -5.64
N GLY A 54 21.73 18.87 -6.27
CA GLY A 54 22.02 19.98 -7.17
C GLY A 54 21.10 20.05 -8.41
N ALA A 55 21.04 21.21 -9.07
CA ALA A 55 20.36 21.33 -10.35
C ALA A 55 20.91 20.29 -11.36
N ALA A 56 20.01 19.67 -12.14
CA ALA A 56 20.34 18.61 -13.12
C ALA A 56 21.04 17.34 -12.55
N SER A 57 20.96 17.09 -11.23
CA SER A 57 21.49 15.86 -10.60
C SER A 57 20.70 14.59 -10.91
N GLY A 58 19.42 14.72 -11.28
CA GLY A 58 18.53 13.58 -11.54
C GLY A 58 17.45 13.36 -10.48
N LYS A 59 17.23 14.29 -9.54
CA LYS A 59 16.14 14.25 -8.55
C LYS A 59 14.79 13.90 -9.16
N LYS A 60 14.35 14.66 -10.16
CA LYS A 60 13.09 14.42 -10.87
C LYS A 60 13.00 13.00 -11.43
N THR A 61 14.08 12.50 -12.05
CA THR A 61 14.14 11.13 -12.56
C THR A 61 13.99 10.10 -11.44
N VAL A 62 14.65 10.28 -10.30
CA VAL A 62 14.51 9.41 -9.12
C VAL A 62 13.07 9.44 -8.60
N CYS A 63 12.47 10.63 -8.46
CA CYS A 63 11.08 10.77 -8.02
C CYS A 63 10.11 10.09 -8.99
N ASP A 64 10.27 10.32 -10.29
CA ASP A 64 9.43 9.73 -11.34
C ASP A 64 9.53 8.20 -11.30
N MET A 65 10.73 7.63 -11.10
CA MET A 65 10.92 6.19 -10.96
C MET A 65 10.25 5.64 -9.68
N ILE A 66 10.37 6.33 -8.55
CA ILE A 66 9.69 5.94 -7.29
C ILE A 66 8.17 5.93 -7.51
N VAL A 67 7.62 7.00 -8.08
CA VAL A 67 6.17 7.12 -8.38
C VAL A 67 5.72 6.03 -9.35
N GLN A 68 6.48 5.79 -10.42
CA GLN A 68 6.18 4.76 -11.40
C GLN A 68 6.16 3.37 -10.76
N GLN A 69 7.20 3.02 -9.99
CA GLN A 69 7.29 1.68 -9.37
C GLN A 69 6.28 1.48 -8.26
N LEU A 70 5.87 2.52 -7.53
CA LEU A 70 4.82 2.38 -6.53
C LEU A 70 3.47 2.04 -7.20
N HIS A 71 3.24 2.43 -8.46
CA HIS A 71 2.00 2.20 -9.22
C HIS A 71 0.71 2.60 -8.44
N ASP A 72 0.88 3.42 -7.41
CA ASP A 72 -0.12 3.69 -6.39
C ASP A 72 -0.57 5.15 -6.50
N GLN A 73 -1.88 5.40 -6.49
CA GLN A 73 -2.40 6.78 -6.52
C GLN A 73 -2.32 7.45 -5.14
N ARG A 74 -1.73 6.78 -4.16
CA ARG A 74 -1.49 7.27 -2.79
C ARG A 74 -0.15 8.00 -2.66
N VAL A 75 0.49 8.35 -3.77
CA VAL A 75 1.74 9.13 -3.79
C VAL A 75 1.51 10.45 -4.47
N VAL A 76 1.93 11.54 -3.83
CA VAL A 76 1.86 12.87 -4.40
C VAL A 76 3.22 13.54 -4.43
N LEU A 77 3.53 14.18 -5.56
CA LEU A 77 4.74 14.96 -5.73
C LEU A 77 4.44 16.44 -5.51
N VAL A 78 5.16 17.04 -4.56
CA VAL A 78 5.22 18.48 -4.28
C VAL A 78 6.61 18.95 -4.70
N ASN A 79 6.68 19.93 -5.59
CA ASN A 79 7.95 20.46 -6.08
C ASN A 79 8.20 21.83 -5.45
N GLN A 80 9.41 22.07 -4.95
CA GLN A 80 9.83 23.31 -4.33
C GLN A 80 9.72 24.52 -5.28
N ASP A 81 9.86 24.31 -6.59
CA ASP A 81 9.71 25.34 -7.63
C ASP A 81 8.29 25.96 -7.64
N SER A 82 7.28 25.30 -7.06
CA SER A 82 5.96 25.91 -6.87
C SER A 82 5.99 27.12 -5.93
N PHE A 83 7.01 27.22 -5.07
CA PHE A 83 7.08 28.18 -3.96
C PHE A 83 8.10 29.30 -4.22
N TYR A 84 8.44 29.59 -5.48
CA TYR A 84 9.24 30.78 -5.78
C TYR A 84 8.46 32.06 -5.44
N ASN A 85 9.16 33.03 -4.88
CA ASN A 85 8.64 34.38 -4.69
C ASN A 85 8.34 35.03 -6.06
N ASN A 86 7.22 35.75 -6.13
CA ASN A 86 6.90 36.56 -7.30
C ASN A 86 7.91 37.71 -7.40
N LEU A 87 8.48 37.91 -8.59
CA LEU A 87 9.41 39.02 -8.79
C LEU A 87 8.66 40.37 -8.81
N THR A 88 9.28 41.39 -8.23
CA THR A 88 8.87 42.80 -8.39
C THR A 88 9.12 43.28 -9.82
N GLU A 89 8.59 44.45 -10.20
CA GLU A 89 8.86 45.02 -11.53
C GLU A 89 10.35 45.32 -11.73
N GLU A 90 11.05 45.75 -10.68
CA GLU A 90 12.48 46.05 -10.71
C GLU A 90 13.33 44.78 -10.87
N GLU A 91 13.00 43.71 -10.15
CA GLU A 91 13.68 42.42 -10.28
C GLU A 91 13.39 41.76 -11.63
N ARG A 92 12.17 41.88 -12.16
CA ARG A 92 11.84 41.43 -13.53
C ARG A 92 12.67 42.16 -14.58
N ALA A 93 12.89 43.46 -14.40
CA ALA A 93 13.75 44.23 -15.30
C ALA A 93 15.22 43.79 -15.24
N ARG A 94 15.67 43.18 -14.13
CA ARG A 94 17.03 42.68 -13.93
C ARG A 94 17.08 41.18 -13.65
N VAL A 95 16.21 40.40 -14.30
CA VAL A 95 16.06 38.97 -13.98
C VAL A 95 17.32 38.14 -14.22
N GLN A 96 18.23 38.61 -15.08
CA GLN A 96 19.53 37.99 -15.33
C GLN A 96 20.49 38.10 -14.13
N ASP A 97 20.20 39.00 -13.18
CA ASP A 97 20.96 39.19 -11.95
C ASP A 97 20.29 38.55 -10.72
N TYR A 98 19.09 37.97 -10.89
CA TYR A 98 18.36 37.34 -9.80
C TYR A 98 18.81 35.89 -9.58
N ASN A 99 19.14 35.54 -8.33
CA ASN A 99 19.61 34.21 -7.98
C ASN A 99 18.45 33.30 -7.51
N PHE A 100 17.89 32.54 -8.45
CA PHE A 100 16.87 31.53 -8.15
C PHE A 100 17.37 30.34 -7.31
N ASP A 101 18.68 30.14 -7.19
CA ASP A 101 19.25 29.07 -6.39
C ASP A 101 19.58 29.53 -4.95
N HIS A 102 19.18 30.75 -4.54
CA HIS A 102 19.34 31.27 -3.18
C HIS A 102 18.14 30.92 -2.29
N PRO A 103 18.31 30.63 -0.98
CA PRO A 103 17.19 30.37 -0.06
C PRO A 103 16.08 31.43 -0.07
N ASP A 104 16.45 32.71 -0.14
CA ASP A 104 15.51 33.84 -0.16
C ASP A 104 14.62 33.90 -1.42
N ALA A 105 14.93 33.10 -2.45
CA ALA A 105 14.09 33.01 -3.64
C ALA A 105 12.77 32.24 -3.37
N PHE A 106 12.67 31.52 -2.25
CA PHE A 106 11.55 30.65 -1.93
C PHE A 106 10.71 31.17 -0.76
N ASP A 107 9.39 31.10 -0.90
CA ASP A 107 8.43 31.28 0.19
C ASP A 107 8.35 30.00 1.03
N THR A 108 9.25 29.92 2.01
CA THR A 108 9.33 28.76 2.91
C THR A 108 8.15 28.70 3.87
N GLU A 109 7.53 29.84 4.21
CA GLU A 109 6.35 29.87 5.09
C GLU A 109 5.13 29.28 4.38
N GLU A 110 4.93 29.62 3.10
CA GLU A 110 3.87 29.01 2.29
C GLU A 110 4.11 27.50 2.09
N LEU A 111 5.36 27.09 1.86
CA LEU A 111 5.71 25.66 1.79
C LEU A 111 5.36 24.93 3.10
N LEU A 112 5.75 25.47 4.26
CA LEU A 112 5.44 24.88 5.56
C LEU A 112 3.93 24.80 5.78
N ARG A 113 3.19 25.86 5.47
CA ARG A 113 1.72 25.91 5.58
C ARG A 113 1.05 24.84 4.72
N VAL A 114 1.50 24.68 3.48
CA VAL A 114 0.97 23.68 2.55
C VAL A 114 1.29 22.26 3.02
N MET A 115 2.52 22.01 3.44
CA MET A 115 2.93 20.69 3.93
C MET A 115 2.19 20.31 5.22
N ASP A 116 1.93 21.28 6.10
CA ASP A 116 1.15 21.06 7.32
C ASP A 116 -0.30 20.68 7.01
N LYS A 117 -0.95 21.39 6.07
CA LYS A 117 -2.30 21.01 5.59
C LYS A 117 -2.34 19.61 4.99
N LEU A 118 -1.38 19.28 4.12
CA LEU A 118 -1.30 17.95 3.53
C LEU A 118 -1.07 16.86 4.58
N LYS A 119 -0.26 17.16 5.61
CA LYS A 119 -0.01 16.27 6.75
C LYS A 119 -1.27 15.97 7.56
N HIS A 120 -2.19 16.94 7.67
CA HIS A 120 -3.48 16.79 8.34
C HIS A 120 -4.61 16.27 7.42
N GLY A 121 -4.27 15.85 6.19
CA GLY A 121 -5.25 15.28 5.28
C GLY A 121 -6.16 16.30 4.60
N GLU A 122 -5.73 17.57 4.52
CA GLU A 122 -6.45 18.60 3.79
C GLU A 122 -5.93 18.72 2.34
N ALA A 123 -6.86 18.82 1.39
CA ALA A 123 -6.50 19.10 0.00
C ALA A 123 -6.09 20.58 -0.17
N VAL A 124 -5.01 20.80 -0.92
CA VAL A 124 -4.38 22.12 -1.11
C VAL A 124 -4.31 22.48 -2.58
N ASP A 125 -4.37 23.77 -2.89
CA ASP A 125 -4.14 24.28 -4.23
C ASP A 125 -2.71 24.78 -4.33
N LEU A 126 -1.87 24.02 -5.04
CA LEU A 126 -0.48 24.38 -5.24
C LEU A 126 -0.34 25.41 -6.36
N PRO A 127 0.37 26.52 -6.13
CA PRO A 127 0.76 27.42 -7.20
C PRO A 127 1.66 26.71 -8.21
N LYS A 128 1.49 27.07 -9.48
CA LYS A 128 2.42 26.71 -10.55
C LYS A 128 3.15 27.98 -10.97
N TYR A 129 4.40 28.08 -10.54
CA TYR A 129 5.27 29.19 -10.93
C TYR A 129 5.59 29.11 -12.43
N ASP A 130 5.34 30.20 -13.15
CA ASP A 130 5.71 30.31 -14.56
C ASP A 130 7.00 31.13 -14.71
N PHE A 131 8.07 30.47 -15.16
CA PHE A 131 9.37 31.10 -15.41
C PHE A 131 9.37 32.05 -16.62
N LYS A 132 8.27 32.17 -17.37
CA LYS A 132 8.10 33.19 -18.43
C LYS A 132 7.51 34.48 -17.87
N SER A 133 6.47 34.39 -17.05
CA SER A 133 5.82 35.55 -16.42
C SER A 133 6.44 35.95 -15.08
N TYR A 134 7.23 35.06 -14.48
CA TYR A 134 7.80 35.15 -13.12
C TYR A 134 6.72 35.34 -12.05
N LYS A 135 5.57 34.70 -12.26
CA LYS A 135 4.40 34.73 -11.39
C LYS A 135 3.77 33.35 -11.21
N SER A 136 3.09 33.17 -10.08
CA SER A 136 2.26 32.01 -9.78
C SER A 136 0.79 32.29 -10.10
N ASP A 137 0.38 32.04 -11.35
CA ASP A 137 -0.99 32.39 -11.82
C ASP A 137 -1.94 31.19 -11.90
N ALA A 138 -1.40 29.96 -12.05
CA ALA A 138 -2.21 28.74 -12.19
C ALA A 138 -2.15 27.90 -10.91
N LEU A 139 -3.30 27.36 -10.50
CA LEU A 139 -3.43 26.48 -9.34
C LEU A 139 -3.58 25.02 -9.77
N ARG A 140 -2.83 24.13 -9.14
CA ARG A 140 -2.97 22.68 -9.26
C ARG A 140 -3.53 22.14 -7.94
N ARG A 141 -4.76 21.65 -7.96
CA ARG A 141 -5.33 20.95 -6.81
C ARG A 141 -4.53 19.69 -6.52
N VAL A 142 -4.15 19.54 -5.25
CA VAL A 142 -3.44 18.39 -4.72
C VAL A 142 -4.27 17.78 -3.60
N ASN A 143 -4.65 16.52 -3.79
CA ASN A 143 -5.39 15.77 -2.79
C ASN A 143 -4.44 15.14 -1.75
N PRO A 144 -4.93 14.89 -0.53
CA PRO A 144 -4.23 14.09 0.48
C PRO A 144 -3.78 12.75 -0.07
N SER A 145 -2.65 12.25 0.40
CA SER A 145 -2.03 11.01 -0.08
C SER A 145 -1.18 10.40 1.01
N ASP A 146 -1.11 9.06 1.05
CA ASP A 146 -0.36 8.34 2.08
C ASP A 146 1.16 8.57 2.01
N VAL A 147 1.68 8.92 0.83
CA VAL A 147 3.07 9.35 0.62
C VAL A 147 3.09 10.72 0.00
N ILE A 148 3.91 11.61 0.55
CA ILE A 148 4.21 12.91 -0.04
C ILE A 148 5.70 12.95 -0.34
N ILE A 149 6.05 13.14 -1.61
CA ILE A 149 7.42 13.37 -2.04
C ILE A 149 7.61 14.87 -2.25
N LEU A 150 8.44 15.49 -1.42
CA LEU A 150 8.85 16.88 -1.53
C LEU A 150 10.21 16.97 -2.23
N GLU A 151 10.22 17.40 -3.49
CA GLU A 151 11.43 17.48 -4.32
C GLU A 151 11.86 18.93 -4.52
N GLY A 152 13.16 19.21 -4.40
CA GLY A 152 13.72 20.53 -4.69
C GLY A 152 15.22 20.62 -4.47
N ILE A 153 15.82 21.75 -4.84
CA ILE A 153 17.27 21.96 -4.67
C ILE A 153 17.64 22.30 -3.22
N LEU A 154 16.73 22.92 -2.46
CA LEU A 154 16.97 23.49 -1.14
C LEU A 154 16.00 22.99 -0.07
N VAL A 155 15.27 21.91 -0.32
CA VAL A 155 14.28 21.35 0.64
C VAL A 155 14.91 20.90 1.96
N PHE A 156 16.24 20.71 2.02
CA PHE A 156 16.98 20.39 3.26
C PHE A 156 17.64 21.60 3.93
N HIS A 157 17.51 22.80 3.37
CA HIS A 157 18.14 24.00 3.92
C HIS A 157 17.50 24.40 5.27
N ASP A 158 16.17 24.56 5.30
CA ASP A 158 15.45 24.95 6.51
C ASP A 158 15.25 23.74 7.46
N PRO A 159 15.60 23.86 8.76
CA PRO A 159 15.36 22.80 9.76
C PRO A 159 13.89 22.41 9.93
N ARG A 160 12.97 23.37 9.87
CA ARG A 160 11.53 23.12 10.06
C ARG A 160 10.98 22.23 8.96
N VAL A 161 11.41 22.45 7.72
CA VAL A 161 11.04 21.60 6.57
C VAL A 161 11.60 20.19 6.73
N ARG A 162 12.83 20.05 7.25
CA ARG A 162 13.46 18.75 7.52
C ARG A 162 12.73 17.94 8.60
N GLU A 163 12.23 18.60 9.63
CA GLU A 163 11.49 17.97 10.74
C GLU A 163 10.16 17.36 10.29
N LEU A 164 9.57 17.86 9.19
CA LEU A 164 8.38 17.27 8.58
C LEU A 164 8.67 15.93 7.89
N MET A 165 9.91 15.67 7.48
CA MET A 165 10.26 14.52 6.63
C MET A 165 10.56 13.28 7.46
N ASN A 166 9.94 12.15 7.08
CA ASN A 166 10.26 10.84 7.62
C ASN A 166 11.51 10.21 6.97
N MET A 167 11.83 10.58 5.73
CA MET A 167 13.01 10.12 5.00
C MET A 167 13.61 11.23 4.15
N LYS A 168 14.93 11.39 4.18
CA LYS A 168 15.68 12.43 3.47
C LYS A 168 16.66 11.79 2.48
N ILE A 169 16.38 11.93 1.20
CA ILE A 169 17.18 11.40 0.10
C ILE A 169 17.96 12.54 -0.56
N PHE A 170 19.27 12.39 -0.70
CA PHE A 170 20.11 13.31 -1.46
C PHE A 170 20.64 12.64 -2.73
N VAL A 171 20.34 13.24 -3.88
CA VAL A 171 20.83 12.76 -5.18
C VAL A 171 22.18 13.41 -5.49
N ASP A 172 23.21 12.58 -5.52
CA ASP A 172 24.61 12.98 -5.66
C ASP A 172 25.13 12.63 -7.05
N THR A 173 25.46 13.66 -7.81
CA THR A 173 25.93 13.55 -9.19
C THR A 173 27.02 14.59 -9.42
N ASP A 174 28.10 14.19 -10.09
CA ASP A 174 29.26 15.02 -10.34
C ASP A 174 28.91 16.33 -11.06
N ALA A 175 29.66 17.40 -10.77
CA ALA A 175 29.35 18.75 -11.24
C ALA A 175 29.41 18.89 -12.77
N ASP A 176 30.35 18.21 -13.41
CA ASP A 176 30.52 18.14 -14.86
C ASP A 176 29.35 17.40 -15.53
N VAL A 177 28.91 16.27 -14.97
CA VAL A 177 27.73 15.52 -15.43
C VAL A 177 26.48 16.38 -15.31
N ARG A 178 26.30 17.07 -14.17
CA ARG A 178 25.18 18.02 -13.97
C ARG A 178 25.21 19.16 -14.98
N LEU A 179 26.38 19.77 -15.20
CA LEU A 179 26.54 20.84 -16.17
C LEU A 179 26.23 20.37 -17.59
N ALA A 180 26.76 19.21 -18.00
CA ALA A 180 26.47 18.63 -19.31
C ALA A 180 24.98 18.34 -19.51
N ARG A 181 24.30 17.79 -18.49
CA ARG A 181 22.84 17.57 -18.48
C ARG A 181 22.08 18.90 -18.59
N ARG A 182 22.52 19.94 -17.87
CA ARG A 182 21.91 21.27 -17.93
C ARG A 182 22.06 21.92 -19.30
N ILE A 183 23.25 21.89 -19.89
CA ILE A 183 23.50 22.42 -21.24
C ILE A 183 22.59 21.73 -22.24
N ARG A 184 22.54 20.39 -22.23
CA ARG A 184 21.68 19.63 -23.14
C ARG A 184 20.21 20.03 -22.98
N ARG A 185 19.69 20.05 -21.76
CA ARG A 185 18.30 20.40 -21.46
C ARG A 185 17.96 21.83 -21.87
N ASP A 186 18.77 22.80 -21.44
CA ASP A 186 18.46 24.23 -21.65
C ASP A 186 18.71 24.67 -23.10
N THR A 187 19.58 24.00 -23.86
CA THR A 187 19.73 24.23 -25.31
C THR A 187 18.62 23.56 -26.11
N SER A 188 18.21 22.33 -25.79
CA SER A 188 17.19 21.62 -26.57
C SER A 188 15.75 21.99 -26.22
N GLU A 189 15.46 22.28 -24.95
CA GLU A 189 14.08 22.50 -24.47
C GLU A 189 13.74 24.00 -24.30
N LYS A 190 14.75 24.88 -24.18
CA LYS A 190 14.55 26.30 -23.85
C LYS A 190 15.22 27.26 -24.83
N ASP A 191 15.80 26.77 -25.92
CA ASP A 191 16.50 27.55 -26.96
C ASP A 191 17.49 28.59 -26.40
N ARG A 192 18.20 28.25 -25.31
CA ARG A 192 19.17 29.16 -24.68
C ARG A 192 20.56 29.01 -25.29
N ASP A 193 21.27 30.13 -25.39
CA ASP A 193 22.68 30.16 -25.79
C ASP A 193 23.59 29.48 -24.75
N ILE A 194 24.61 28.77 -25.23
CA ILE A 194 25.54 28.02 -24.37
C ILE A 194 26.38 28.97 -23.51
N GLY A 195 26.82 30.11 -24.06
CA GLY A 195 27.58 31.11 -23.32
C GLY A 195 26.77 31.64 -22.14
N ALA A 196 25.51 32.03 -22.38
CA ALA A 196 24.61 32.48 -21.32
C ALA A 196 24.37 31.42 -20.22
N ILE A 197 24.28 30.13 -20.58
CA ILE A 197 24.16 29.02 -19.62
C ILE A 197 25.42 28.91 -18.75
N LEU A 198 26.61 29.00 -19.35
CA LEU A 198 27.89 28.91 -18.64
C LEU A 198 28.12 30.11 -17.72
N ASP A 199 27.75 31.30 -18.15
CA ASP A 199 27.82 32.52 -17.33
C ASP A 199 26.87 32.42 -16.14
N GLN A 200 25.61 32.01 -16.35
CA GLN A 200 24.66 31.78 -15.26
C GLN A 200 25.14 30.69 -14.30
N TYR A 201 25.72 29.61 -14.84
CA TYR A 201 26.24 28.52 -14.03
C TYR A 201 27.37 28.97 -13.12
N SER A 202 28.32 29.72 -13.65
CA SER A 202 29.49 30.21 -12.93
C SER A 202 29.11 31.30 -11.91
N LYS A 203 28.16 32.18 -12.27
CA LYS A 203 27.73 33.30 -11.44
C LYS A 203 26.83 32.89 -10.28
N PHE A 204 25.90 31.96 -10.49
CA PHE A 204 24.86 31.64 -9.51
C PHE A 204 24.81 30.17 -9.12
N VAL A 205 24.71 29.27 -10.11
CA VAL A 205 24.34 27.86 -9.87
C VAL A 205 25.43 27.12 -9.09
N LYS A 206 26.69 27.31 -9.47
CA LYS A 206 27.82 26.65 -8.80
C LYS A 206 28.05 27.22 -7.40
N PRO A 207 28.16 28.54 -7.20
CA PRO A 207 28.24 29.12 -5.85
C PRO A 207 27.09 28.69 -4.95
N ALA A 208 25.85 28.78 -5.43
CA ALA A 208 24.68 28.38 -4.64
C ALA A 208 24.68 26.87 -4.29
N PHE A 209 25.17 26.04 -5.21
CA PHE A 209 25.35 24.62 -4.92
C PHE A 209 26.38 24.39 -3.80
N ASP A 210 27.54 25.05 -3.88
CA ASP A 210 28.63 24.86 -2.92
C ASP A 210 28.26 25.46 -1.54
N ASP A 211 27.57 26.60 -1.52
CA ASP A 211 27.24 27.34 -0.30
C ASP A 211 25.97 26.84 0.41
N PHE A 212 24.92 26.48 -0.35
CA PHE A 212 23.60 26.21 0.22
C PHE A 212 23.12 24.77 0.02
N ILE A 213 23.47 24.11 -1.09
CA ILE A 213 22.89 22.79 -1.42
C ILE A 213 23.77 21.66 -0.90
N LEU A 214 25.04 21.62 -1.28
CA LEU A 214 25.98 20.56 -0.92
C LEU A 214 26.13 20.38 0.60
N PRO A 215 26.19 21.45 1.43
CA PRO A 215 26.28 21.29 2.88
C PRO A 215 25.08 20.57 3.49
N THR A 216 23.91 20.58 2.83
CA THR A 216 22.70 19.90 3.32
C THR A 216 22.75 18.38 3.14
N LYS A 217 23.70 17.86 2.34
CA LYS A 217 23.95 16.42 2.17
C LYS A 217 24.19 15.71 3.49
N LYS A 218 24.76 16.40 4.50
CA LYS A 218 24.98 15.85 5.85
C LYS A 218 23.70 15.51 6.62
N TYR A 219 22.55 16.03 6.18
CA TYR A 219 21.24 15.76 6.79
C TYR A 219 20.48 14.64 6.07
N ALA A 220 21.06 14.06 5.02
CA ALA A 220 20.42 13.00 4.26
C ALA A 220 20.54 11.67 5.01
N ASP A 221 19.44 10.92 5.04
CA ASP A 221 19.40 9.53 5.52
C ASP A 221 19.96 8.58 4.45
N ILE A 222 19.75 8.92 3.17
CA ILE A 222 20.16 8.11 2.02
C ILE A 222 20.81 9.01 0.96
N ILE A 223 21.94 8.57 0.41
CA ILE A 223 22.61 9.22 -0.72
C ILE A 223 22.51 8.29 -1.93
N ILE A 224 21.95 8.81 -3.03
CA ILE A 224 21.86 8.08 -4.31
C ILE A 224 22.94 8.62 -5.26
N PRO A 225 24.03 7.88 -5.50
CA PRO A 225 24.99 8.24 -6.52
C PRO A 225 24.41 7.98 -7.92
N ARG A 226 24.80 8.80 -8.89
CA ARG A 226 24.41 8.67 -10.33
C ARG A 226 22.92 8.92 -10.62
N GLY A 227 22.15 9.42 -9.67
CA GLY A 227 20.73 9.75 -9.85
C GLY A 227 19.90 8.57 -10.36
N GLY A 228 19.09 8.80 -11.40
CA GLY A 228 18.16 7.80 -11.96
C GLY A 228 18.82 6.56 -12.57
N ASP A 229 20.13 6.58 -12.82
CA ASP A 229 20.86 5.42 -13.37
C ASP A 229 21.08 4.33 -12.29
N ASN A 230 20.83 4.64 -11.02
CA ASN A 230 20.98 3.71 -9.90
C ASN A 230 19.66 3.02 -9.53
N HIS A 231 19.19 2.15 -10.43
CA HIS A 231 17.96 1.38 -10.24
C HIS A 231 17.92 0.59 -8.93
N VAL A 232 19.05 0.01 -8.51
CA VAL A 232 19.13 -0.76 -7.26
C VAL A 232 18.80 0.10 -6.03
N ALA A 233 19.30 1.34 -5.98
CA ALA A 233 18.98 2.24 -4.88
C ALA A 233 17.50 2.64 -4.89
N VAL A 234 16.93 2.91 -6.05
CA VAL A 234 15.51 3.24 -6.21
C VAL A 234 14.63 2.07 -5.77
N ASP A 235 14.94 0.84 -6.18
CA ASP A 235 14.19 -0.36 -5.82
C ASP A 235 14.18 -0.58 -4.30
N LEU A 236 15.31 -0.38 -3.62
CA LEU A 236 15.41 -0.48 -2.16
C LEU A 236 14.54 0.57 -1.45
N ILE A 237 14.53 1.80 -1.95
CA ILE A 237 13.68 2.88 -1.42
C ILE A 237 12.21 2.53 -1.61
N VAL A 238 11.82 2.09 -2.80
CA VAL A 238 10.44 1.67 -3.10
C VAL A 238 10.01 0.52 -2.19
N GLN A 239 10.86 -0.48 -1.98
CA GLN A 239 10.57 -1.58 -1.04
C GLN A 239 10.40 -1.09 0.40
N HIS A 240 11.22 -0.13 0.83
CA HIS A 240 11.08 0.47 2.16
C HIS A 240 9.76 1.24 2.30
N ILE A 241 9.39 2.06 1.30
CA ILE A 241 8.14 2.82 1.28
C ILE A 241 6.94 1.87 1.36
N ARG A 242 6.93 0.81 0.54
CA ARG A 242 5.89 -0.23 0.60
C ARG A 242 5.77 -0.83 2.00
N THR A 243 6.89 -1.19 2.61
CA THR A 243 6.93 -1.71 3.98
C THR A 243 6.36 -0.73 5.00
N LYS A 244 6.66 0.57 4.87
CA LYS A 244 6.19 1.63 5.77
C LYS A 244 4.70 1.96 5.62
N LEU A 245 4.16 1.89 4.41
CA LEU A 245 2.75 2.17 4.11
C LEU A 245 1.77 1.10 4.58
N GLY A 246 2.19 0.13 5.40
CA GLY A 246 1.34 -0.98 5.78
C GLY A 246 0.96 -1.88 4.60
N GLN A 247 1.55 -1.68 3.40
CA GLN A 247 1.80 -2.75 2.45
C GLN A 247 2.90 -3.63 3.05
N HIS A 248 2.61 -4.22 4.21
CA HIS A 248 3.03 -5.58 4.45
C HIS A 248 2.58 -6.30 3.19
N ASP A 249 3.49 -6.78 2.36
CA ASP A 249 3.14 -7.90 1.50
C ASP A 249 2.71 -8.97 2.51
N LEU A 250 1.43 -9.01 2.85
CA LEU A 250 0.86 -10.12 3.59
C LEU A 250 1.16 -11.39 2.80
N CYS A 251 1.34 -11.31 1.48
CA CYS A 251 1.89 -12.34 0.62
C CYS A 251 3.34 -12.78 0.96
N LYS A 252 4.19 -11.89 1.53
CA LYS A 252 5.54 -12.25 2.03
C LYS A 252 5.50 -12.89 3.41
N ILE A 253 4.57 -12.47 4.27
CA ILE A 253 4.38 -13.04 5.61
C ILE A 253 3.64 -14.38 5.53
N TYR A 254 2.64 -14.43 4.66
CA TYR A 254 1.74 -15.54 4.40
C TYR A 254 1.91 -15.99 2.95
N PRO A 255 2.78 -16.99 2.68
CA PRO A 255 3.00 -17.50 1.32
C PRO A 255 1.76 -18.18 0.74
N ASN A 256 0.72 -18.37 1.55
CA ASN A 256 -0.56 -18.93 1.20
C ASN A 256 -1.65 -17.88 0.91
N LEU A 257 -1.28 -16.59 0.87
CA LEU A 257 -2.13 -15.49 0.39
C LEU A 257 -1.72 -15.07 -1.03
N TYR A 258 -2.71 -14.99 -1.92
CA TYR A 258 -2.56 -14.60 -3.30
C TYR A 258 -3.47 -13.40 -3.58
N VAL A 259 -2.88 -12.31 -4.08
CA VAL A 259 -3.61 -11.13 -4.53
C VAL A 259 -3.56 -11.11 -6.05
N ILE A 260 -4.70 -11.01 -6.71
CA ILE A 260 -4.72 -10.95 -8.18
C ILE A 260 -3.95 -9.70 -8.65
N GLN A 261 -3.31 -9.79 -9.82
CA GLN A 261 -2.56 -8.66 -10.37
C GLN A 261 -3.49 -7.46 -10.56
N SER A 262 -3.21 -6.36 -9.85
CA SER A 262 -3.98 -5.13 -9.99
C SER A 262 -3.71 -4.47 -11.35
N THR A 263 -4.79 -4.25 -12.12
CA THR A 263 -4.76 -3.54 -13.40
C THR A 263 -5.71 -2.35 -13.34
N PHE A 264 -5.56 -1.36 -14.24
CA PHE A 264 -6.49 -0.22 -14.31
C PHE A 264 -7.95 -0.66 -14.52
N GLN A 265 -8.18 -1.79 -15.19
CA GLN A 265 -9.53 -2.35 -15.34
C GLN A 265 -10.08 -2.90 -14.02
N ILE A 266 -9.30 -3.69 -13.29
CA ILE A 266 -9.68 -4.20 -11.96
C ILE A 266 -9.94 -3.02 -11.00
N ARG A 267 -9.05 -2.03 -11.01
CA ARG A 267 -9.22 -0.81 -10.22
C ARG A 267 -10.49 -0.05 -10.59
N GLY A 268 -10.78 0.14 -11.88
CA GLY A 268 -12.01 0.80 -12.33
C GLY A 268 -13.26 0.07 -11.87
N MET A 269 -13.27 -1.27 -11.91
CA MET A 269 -14.35 -2.07 -11.35
C MET A 269 -14.47 -1.91 -9.83
N HIS A 270 -13.35 -1.90 -9.11
CA HIS A 270 -13.33 -1.60 -7.68
C HIS A 270 -13.89 -0.20 -7.39
N THR A 271 -13.53 0.83 -8.15
CA THR A 271 -14.08 2.19 -7.99
C THR A 271 -15.60 2.18 -8.11
N LEU A 272 -16.14 1.49 -9.11
CA LEU A 272 -17.58 1.43 -9.36
C LEU A 272 -18.32 0.67 -8.26
N ILE A 273 -17.86 -0.53 -7.86
CA ILE A 273 -18.52 -1.29 -6.80
C ILE A 273 -18.37 -0.62 -5.41
N ARG A 274 -17.41 0.29 -5.23
CA ARG A 274 -17.25 1.06 -3.98
C ARG A 274 -18.06 2.34 -3.94
N ASP A 275 -18.44 2.88 -5.10
CA ASP A 275 -19.23 4.11 -5.19
C ASP A 275 -20.59 3.90 -4.48
N ALA A 276 -20.91 4.76 -3.53
CA ALA A 276 -22.18 4.72 -2.80
C ALA A 276 -23.37 5.11 -3.68
N GLN A 277 -23.14 5.82 -4.79
CA GLN A 277 -24.17 6.32 -5.71
C GLN A 277 -24.42 5.39 -6.91
N ILE A 278 -23.70 4.27 -7.02
CA ILE A 278 -23.89 3.33 -8.11
C ILE A 278 -25.29 2.69 -8.09
N THR A 279 -25.86 2.47 -9.28
CA THR A 279 -27.12 1.74 -9.40
C THR A 279 -26.93 0.27 -9.04
N LYS A 280 -27.97 -0.39 -8.51
CA LYS A 280 -27.94 -1.84 -8.23
C LYS A 280 -27.54 -2.67 -9.46
N HIS A 281 -28.07 -2.32 -10.63
CA HIS A 281 -27.78 -3.04 -11.87
C HIS A 281 -26.29 -2.96 -12.22
N ASP A 282 -25.70 -1.76 -12.16
CA ASP A 282 -24.28 -1.57 -12.44
C ASP A 282 -23.40 -2.21 -11.36
N PHE A 283 -23.78 -2.12 -10.09
CA PHE A 283 -23.09 -2.80 -8.99
C PHE A 283 -22.98 -4.31 -9.26
N VAL A 284 -24.11 -4.97 -9.54
CA VAL A 284 -24.15 -6.41 -9.84
C VAL A 284 -23.31 -6.73 -11.08
N PHE A 285 -23.44 -5.93 -12.15
CA PHE A 285 -22.66 -6.13 -13.38
C PHE A 285 -21.15 -6.07 -13.17
N TYR A 286 -20.65 -5.04 -12.47
CA TYR A 286 -19.22 -4.90 -12.22
C TYR A 286 -18.71 -5.86 -11.14
N ALA A 287 -19.54 -6.19 -10.14
CA ALA A 287 -19.22 -7.21 -9.15
C ALA A 287 -19.06 -8.59 -9.82
N ASP A 288 -19.99 -9.02 -10.68
CA ASP A 288 -19.91 -10.30 -11.41
C ASP A 288 -18.64 -10.38 -12.27
N ARG A 289 -18.26 -9.28 -12.93
CA ARG A 289 -17.02 -9.21 -13.71
C ARG A 289 -15.78 -9.39 -12.84
N LEU A 290 -15.74 -8.76 -11.67
CA LEU A 290 -14.62 -8.89 -10.75
C LEU A 290 -14.57 -10.29 -10.11
N ILE A 291 -15.72 -10.83 -9.68
CA ILE A 291 -15.86 -12.20 -9.18
C ILE A 291 -15.32 -13.19 -10.20
N ARG A 292 -15.66 -13.03 -11.50
CA ARG A 292 -15.15 -13.91 -12.55
C ARG A 292 -13.62 -13.94 -12.58
N LEU A 293 -12.96 -12.80 -12.44
CA LEU A 293 -11.49 -12.74 -12.41
C LEU A 293 -10.91 -13.44 -11.18
N VAL A 294 -11.50 -13.24 -10.00
CA VAL A 294 -11.07 -13.92 -8.77
C VAL A 294 -11.26 -15.42 -8.87
N VAL A 295 -12.39 -15.88 -9.41
CA VAL A 295 -12.67 -17.32 -9.58
C VAL A 295 -11.68 -17.95 -10.54
N GLU A 296 -11.43 -17.35 -11.72
CA GLU A 296 -10.45 -17.87 -12.69
C GLU A 296 -9.04 -17.93 -12.09
N HIS A 297 -8.64 -16.90 -11.34
CA HIS A 297 -7.36 -16.90 -10.64
C HIS A 297 -7.30 -18.00 -9.56
N GLY A 298 -8.38 -18.19 -8.81
CA GLY A 298 -8.50 -19.23 -7.79
C GLY A 298 -8.38 -20.64 -8.36
N LEU A 299 -8.99 -20.90 -9.52
CA LEU A 299 -8.87 -22.19 -10.23
C LEU A 299 -7.44 -22.48 -10.66
N GLY A 300 -6.63 -21.46 -10.93
CA GLY A 300 -5.21 -21.60 -11.25
C GLY A 300 -4.35 -22.19 -10.13
N HIS A 301 -4.82 -22.16 -8.87
CA HIS A 301 -4.12 -22.73 -7.72
C HIS A 301 -4.47 -24.18 -7.42
N LEU A 302 -5.32 -24.81 -8.24
CA LEU A 302 -5.65 -26.22 -8.14
C LEU A 302 -4.48 -27.10 -8.59
N PRO A 303 -4.27 -28.29 -7.98
CA PRO A 303 -3.29 -29.24 -8.47
C PRO A 303 -3.55 -29.61 -9.93
N PHE A 304 -2.47 -29.79 -10.69
CA PHE A 304 -2.52 -30.22 -12.07
C PHE A 304 -1.50 -31.33 -12.34
N THR A 305 -1.70 -32.03 -13.46
CA THR A 305 -0.77 -33.04 -13.98
C THR A 305 -0.39 -32.69 -15.40
N GLU A 306 0.85 -32.94 -15.80
CA GLU A 306 1.28 -32.74 -17.19
C GLU A 306 0.55 -33.72 -18.12
N LYS A 307 0.10 -33.23 -19.27
CA LYS A 307 -0.61 -34.02 -20.26
C LYS A 307 -0.19 -33.64 -21.66
N GLN A 308 0.21 -34.64 -22.43
CA GLN A 308 0.48 -34.47 -23.85
C GLN A 308 -0.75 -34.82 -24.67
N VAL A 309 -1.04 -34.00 -25.66
CA VAL A 309 -2.11 -34.23 -26.63
C VAL A 309 -1.56 -34.11 -28.05
N VAL A 310 -2.09 -34.90 -28.97
CA VAL A 310 -1.80 -34.74 -30.39
C VAL A 310 -2.80 -33.72 -30.94
N THR A 311 -2.28 -32.64 -31.50
CA THR A 311 -3.09 -31.58 -32.12
C THR A 311 -3.72 -32.08 -33.42
N PRO A 312 -4.76 -31.41 -33.94
CA PRO A 312 -5.30 -31.71 -35.27
C PRO A 312 -4.28 -31.58 -36.42
N THR A 313 -3.14 -30.92 -36.19
CA THR A 313 -2.03 -30.82 -37.15
C THR A 313 -1.04 -31.98 -37.06
N GLY A 314 -1.27 -32.95 -36.18
CA GLY A 314 -0.38 -34.10 -35.93
C GLY A 314 0.84 -33.79 -35.06
N SER A 315 0.95 -32.57 -34.54
CA SER A 315 2.04 -32.17 -33.63
C SER A 315 1.69 -32.52 -32.17
N VAL A 316 2.70 -32.78 -31.34
CA VAL A 316 2.48 -32.98 -29.90
C VAL A 316 2.47 -31.63 -29.19
N TYR A 317 1.43 -31.36 -28.40
CA TYR A 317 1.35 -30.22 -27.50
C TYR A 317 1.42 -30.71 -26.05
N THR A 318 2.32 -30.12 -25.28
CA THR A 318 2.50 -30.38 -23.85
C THR A 318 1.71 -29.36 -23.05
N GLY A 319 0.62 -29.80 -22.44
CA GLY A 319 -0.25 -28.98 -21.60
C GLY A 319 -0.44 -29.59 -20.21
N VAL A 320 -1.53 -29.21 -19.57
CA VAL A 320 -1.87 -29.64 -18.19
C VAL A 320 -3.32 -30.11 -18.09
N ASP A 321 -3.59 -31.04 -17.17
CA ASP A 321 -4.93 -31.51 -16.78
C ASP A 321 -5.13 -31.22 -15.29
N PHE A 322 -6.11 -30.40 -14.95
CA PHE A 322 -6.40 -29.98 -13.57
C PHE A 322 -7.12 -31.07 -12.78
N CYS A 323 -6.99 -31.02 -11.46
CA CYS A 323 -7.65 -31.96 -10.56
C CYS A 323 -9.17 -31.97 -10.77
N LYS A 324 -9.76 -33.16 -10.68
CA LYS A 324 -11.21 -33.37 -10.78
C LYS A 324 -11.85 -33.34 -9.39
N ARG A 325 -13.19 -33.35 -9.35
CA ARG A 325 -14.00 -33.34 -8.10
C ARG A 325 -13.91 -32.03 -7.30
N LEU A 326 -14.19 -30.92 -7.99
CA LEU A 326 -14.34 -29.61 -7.34
C LEU A 326 -15.69 -29.48 -6.62
N CYS A 327 -15.73 -28.64 -5.60
CA CYS A 327 -16.94 -28.19 -4.93
C CYS A 327 -16.84 -26.70 -4.65
N GLY A 328 -17.87 -25.92 -4.95
CA GLY A 328 -18.02 -24.59 -4.37
C GLY A 328 -18.74 -24.69 -3.03
N VAL A 329 -18.36 -23.87 -2.05
CA VAL A 329 -19.12 -23.73 -0.80
C VAL A 329 -19.33 -22.24 -0.55
N SER A 330 -20.57 -21.77 -0.59
CA SER A 330 -20.91 -20.37 -0.33
C SER A 330 -21.25 -20.15 1.14
N VAL A 331 -20.68 -19.09 1.72
CA VAL A 331 -21.11 -18.57 3.03
C VAL A 331 -22.32 -17.66 2.80
N ILE A 332 -23.48 -18.04 3.34
CA ILE A 332 -24.73 -17.30 3.18
C ILE A 332 -24.67 -16.01 4.02
N ARG A 333 -25.07 -14.85 3.49
CA ARG A 333 -25.73 -14.59 2.18
C ARG A 333 -24.75 -14.14 1.08
N SER A 334 -23.73 -13.36 1.41
CA SER A 334 -22.83 -12.70 0.46
C SER A 334 -22.14 -13.67 -0.51
N GLY A 335 -21.72 -14.85 -0.03
CA GLY A 335 -21.06 -15.89 -0.83
C GLY A 335 -21.90 -16.43 -1.99
N GLU A 336 -23.23 -16.34 -1.91
CA GLU A 336 -24.12 -16.83 -2.96
C GLU A 336 -23.99 -16.03 -4.27
N SER A 337 -23.57 -14.76 -4.18
CA SER A 337 -23.29 -13.91 -5.34
C SER A 337 -22.22 -14.50 -6.26
N MET A 338 -21.26 -15.25 -5.70
CA MET A 338 -20.12 -15.79 -6.44
C MET A 338 -20.43 -17.12 -7.15
N GLU A 339 -21.56 -17.77 -6.83
CA GLU A 339 -21.89 -19.09 -7.36
C GLU A 339 -22.09 -19.09 -8.88
N ASN A 340 -22.68 -18.02 -9.43
CA ASN A 340 -22.96 -17.92 -10.86
C ASN A 340 -21.67 -17.87 -11.67
N ALA A 341 -20.71 -17.04 -11.25
CA ALA A 341 -19.39 -16.98 -11.87
C ALA A 341 -18.68 -18.34 -11.79
N LEU A 342 -18.74 -19.00 -10.64
CA LEU A 342 -18.15 -20.33 -10.45
C LEU A 342 -18.76 -21.40 -11.35
N ARG A 343 -20.10 -21.45 -11.47
CA ARG A 343 -20.79 -22.37 -12.40
C ARG A 343 -20.46 -22.07 -13.85
N ALA A 344 -20.25 -20.80 -14.18
CA ALA A 344 -19.86 -20.38 -15.53
C ALA A 344 -18.39 -20.72 -15.86
N CYS A 345 -17.50 -20.88 -14.87
CA CYS A 345 -16.15 -21.42 -15.07
C CYS A 345 -16.13 -22.96 -15.09
N CYS A 346 -16.88 -23.58 -14.16
CA CYS A 346 -16.85 -25.01 -13.91
C CYS A 346 -18.24 -25.63 -14.14
N LYS A 347 -18.48 -26.14 -15.35
CA LYS A 347 -19.74 -26.81 -15.70
C LYS A 347 -20.01 -28.02 -14.78
N GLY A 348 -21.18 -28.05 -14.15
CA GLY A 348 -21.62 -29.17 -13.30
C GLY A 348 -20.94 -29.23 -11.93
N ILE A 349 -20.28 -28.16 -11.48
CA ILE A 349 -19.71 -28.11 -10.13
C ILE A 349 -20.82 -28.25 -9.06
N LYS A 350 -20.56 -29.06 -8.02
CA LYS A 350 -21.46 -29.17 -6.86
C LYS A 350 -21.29 -27.91 -6.00
N ILE A 351 -22.41 -27.40 -5.47
CA ILE A 351 -22.42 -26.26 -4.55
C ILE A 351 -22.96 -26.70 -3.20
N GLY A 352 -22.14 -26.55 -2.16
CA GLY A 352 -22.56 -26.62 -0.77
C GLY A 352 -22.85 -25.22 -0.23
N LYS A 353 -23.59 -25.14 0.88
CA LYS A 353 -23.93 -23.89 1.54
C LYS A 353 -23.69 -23.98 3.04
N ILE A 354 -23.18 -22.90 3.62
CA ILE A 354 -22.99 -22.74 5.06
C ILE A 354 -23.62 -21.39 5.44
N LEU A 355 -24.56 -21.40 6.38
CA LEU A 355 -25.08 -20.20 7.03
C LEU A 355 -24.51 -20.15 8.44
N ILE A 356 -23.90 -19.02 8.77
CA ILE A 356 -23.42 -18.71 10.12
C ILE A 356 -24.23 -17.52 10.61
N HIS A 357 -25.07 -17.76 11.61
CA HIS A 357 -25.92 -16.73 12.22
C HIS A 357 -25.76 -16.76 13.75
N ARG A 358 -25.79 -15.58 14.39
CA ARG A 358 -25.80 -15.45 15.86
C ARG A 358 -27.23 -15.16 16.30
N GLU A 359 -27.82 -16.04 17.10
CA GLU A 359 -29.10 -15.78 17.76
C GLU A 359 -28.88 -15.06 19.09
N GLY A 360 -29.39 -13.82 19.18
CA GLY A 360 -29.51 -13.03 20.41
C GLY A 360 -28.21 -12.58 21.08
N ASP A 361 -28.36 -11.83 22.17
CA ASP A 361 -27.26 -11.34 23.01
C ASP A 361 -26.50 -12.49 23.70
N ASN A 362 -27.15 -13.65 23.86
CA ASN A 362 -26.61 -14.83 24.53
C ASN A 362 -25.51 -15.56 23.75
N GLY A 363 -25.21 -15.15 22.51
CA GLY A 363 -24.08 -15.68 21.74
C GLY A 363 -24.28 -17.10 21.19
N GLN A 364 -25.51 -17.62 21.19
CA GLN A 364 -25.80 -18.94 20.64
C GLN A 364 -25.70 -18.88 19.11
N GLN A 365 -24.89 -19.76 18.52
CA GLN A 365 -24.60 -19.74 17.09
C GLN A 365 -25.44 -20.79 16.37
N LEU A 366 -26.23 -20.35 15.40
CA LEU A 366 -26.94 -21.22 14.48
C LEU A 366 -26.08 -21.43 13.24
N ILE A 367 -25.56 -22.65 13.10
CA ILE A 367 -24.83 -23.09 11.91
C ILE A 367 -25.76 -24.01 11.13
N TYR A 368 -26.22 -23.55 9.97
CA TYR A 368 -26.91 -24.41 9.00
C TYR A 368 -25.93 -24.78 7.89
N GLU A 369 -25.90 -26.06 7.52
CA GLU A 369 -25.05 -26.56 6.45
C GLU A 369 -25.82 -27.49 5.52
N LYS A 370 -25.51 -27.40 4.23
CA LYS A 370 -25.94 -28.35 3.22
C LYS A 370 -24.77 -28.60 2.27
N LEU A 371 -24.03 -29.66 2.52
CA LEU A 371 -22.79 -29.99 1.83
C LEU A 371 -22.93 -31.31 1.04
N PRO A 372 -22.19 -31.52 -0.06
CA PRO A 372 -22.14 -32.82 -0.72
C PRO A 372 -21.67 -33.93 0.22
N ASN A 373 -22.29 -35.11 0.15
CA ASN A 373 -21.91 -36.25 1.01
C ASN A 373 -20.46 -36.70 0.83
N ASP A 374 -19.86 -36.41 -0.33
CA ASP A 374 -18.49 -36.75 -0.70
C ASP A 374 -17.51 -35.57 -0.54
N ILE A 375 -17.83 -34.56 0.28
CA ILE A 375 -17.03 -33.33 0.39
C ILE A 375 -15.60 -33.56 0.90
N SER A 376 -15.38 -34.54 1.78
CA SER A 376 -14.06 -34.89 2.32
C SER A 376 -13.03 -35.30 1.24
N GLU A 377 -13.51 -35.76 0.09
CA GLU A 377 -12.68 -36.18 -1.05
C GLU A 377 -12.54 -35.10 -2.14
N ARG A 378 -13.00 -33.88 -1.88
CA ARG A 378 -13.08 -32.79 -2.88
C ARG A 378 -12.11 -31.65 -2.58
N HIS A 379 -11.77 -30.92 -3.64
CA HIS A 379 -11.20 -29.57 -3.51
C HIS A 379 -12.32 -28.56 -3.36
N VAL A 380 -12.26 -27.76 -2.30
CA VAL A 380 -13.31 -26.81 -1.92
C VAL A 380 -12.89 -25.39 -2.26
N LEU A 381 -13.70 -24.72 -3.07
CA LEU A 381 -13.64 -23.28 -3.32
C LEU A 381 -14.64 -22.62 -2.37
N LEU A 382 -14.15 -22.13 -1.23
CA LEU A 382 -14.96 -21.40 -0.26
C LEU A 382 -15.19 -19.98 -0.78
N LEU A 383 -16.44 -19.51 -0.79
CA LEU A 383 -16.84 -18.26 -1.42
C LEU A 383 -17.40 -17.29 -0.37
N ASP A 384 -16.72 -16.17 -0.21
CA ASP A 384 -17.24 -15.01 0.54
C ASP A 384 -16.57 -13.71 0.02
N PRO A 385 -17.32 -12.77 -0.59
CA PRO A 385 -16.77 -11.55 -1.19
C PRO A 385 -15.92 -10.70 -0.25
N ILE A 386 -16.21 -10.71 1.06
CA ILE A 386 -15.54 -9.86 2.04
C ILE A 386 -14.89 -10.72 3.10
N LEU A 387 -13.56 -10.65 3.21
CA LEU A 387 -12.81 -11.17 4.36
C LEU A 387 -12.55 -10.05 5.37
N GLY A 388 -13.51 -9.84 6.27
CA GLY A 388 -13.38 -8.96 7.44
C GLY A 388 -13.06 -9.76 8.71
N THR A 389 -13.38 -9.18 9.87
CA THR A 389 -13.53 -9.95 11.13
C THR A 389 -14.98 -10.21 11.50
N GLY A 390 -15.94 -9.66 10.74
CA GLY A 390 -17.37 -9.72 11.04
C GLY A 390 -17.77 -8.85 12.24
N ARG A 391 -19.06 -8.49 12.30
CA ARG A 391 -19.68 -7.80 13.44
C ARG A 391 -19.93 -8.80 14.57
N ILE A 392 -18.90 -9.20 15.32
CA ILE A 392 -19.08 -9.98 16.54
C ILE A 392 -18.18 -9.39 17.63
N LEU A 393 -18.82 -8.56 18.46
CA LEU A 393 -18.29 -8.06 19.72
C LEU A 393 -17.93 -9.25 20.63
N ALA A 394 -16.75 -9.15 21.24
CA ALA A 394 -16.07 -10.11 22.11
C ALA A 394 -15.55 -11.39 21.41
N GLU A 395 -14.22 -11.44 21.26
CA GLU A 395 -13.41 -12.64 21.02
C GLU A 395 -13.61 -13.41 19.69
N LEU A 396 -12.70 -13.14 18.74
CA LEU A 396 -12.14 -14.08 17.75
C LEU A 396 -13.04 -14.78 16.71
N CYS A 397 -14.35 -14.54 16.66
CA CYS A 397 -15.22 -15.29 15.74
C CYS A 397 -15.39 -14.63 14.35
N ASN A 398 -14.44 -14.89 13.45
CA ASN A 398 -14.56 -14.60 12.02
C ASN A 398 -15.45 -15.68 11.34
N SER A 399 -16.48 -15.29 10.57
CA SER A 399 -17.34 -16.21 9.81
C SER A 399 -16.53 -17.15 8.92
N ALA A 400 -15.45 -16.65 8.31
CA ALA A 400 -14.54 -17.45 7.52
C ALA A 400 -13.87 -18.56 8.34
N VAL A 401 -13.40 -18.25 9.55
CA VAL A 401 -12.74 -19.23 10.43
C VAL A 401 -13.70 -20.34 10.82
N GLN A 402 -14.96 -20.02 11.10
CA GLN A 402 -15.99 -21.00 11.43
C GLN A 402 -16.34 -21.89 10.23
N ALA A 403 -16.52 -21.29 9.05
CA ALA A 403 -16.78 -22.05 7.82
C ALA A 403 -15.63 -23.01 7.50
N ILE A 404 -14.38 -22.54 7.60
CA ILE A 404 -13.19 -23.37 7.40
C ILE A 404 -13.11 -24.50 8.45
N SER A 405 -13.35 -24.19 9.72
CA SER A 405 -13.34 -25.18 10.80
C SER A 405 -14.37 -26.28 10.58
N LEU A 406 -15.59 -25.91 10.14
CA LEU A 406 -16.65 -26.86 9.82
C LEU A 406 -16.24 -27.79 8.66
N LEU A 407 -15.65 -27.24 7.59
CA LEU A 407 -15.17 -28.05 6.47
C LEU A 407 -14.08 -29.05 6.91
N ILE A 408 -13.15 -28.61 7.75
CA ILE A 408 -12.11 -29.48 8.31
C ILE A 408 -12.76 -30.56 9.20
N GLN A 409 -13.75 -30.22 10.02
CA GLN A 409 -14.51 -31.17 10.84
C GLN A 409 -15.25 -32.21 9.98
N LYS A 410 -15.70 -31.83 8.78
CA LYS A 410 -16.29 -32.74 7.78
C LYS A 410 -15.26 -33.59 7.01
N GLY A 411 -13.99 -33.47 7.37
CA GLY A 411 -12.90 -34.28 6.82
C GLY A 411 -12.27 -33.70 5.55
N VAL A 412 -12.55 -32.44 5.19
CA VAL A 412 -11.86 -31.77 4.08
C VAL A 412 -10.43 -31.44 4.51
N PRO A 413 -9.39 -31.87 3.78
CA PRO A 413 -8.03 -31.48 4.08
C PRO A 413 -7.86 -29.97 3.96
N GLU A 414 -7.20 -29.36 4.93
CA GLU A 414 -6.94 -27.91 4.97
C GLU A 414 -6.27 -27.39 3.68
N SER A 415 -5.32 -28.15 3.11
CA SER A 415 -4.63 -27.84 1.85
C SER A 415 -5.52 -27.91 0.61
N ASN A 416 -6.70 -28.51 0.73
CA ASN A 416 -7.68 -28.64 -0.35
C ASN A 416 -8.73 -27.53 -0.33
N ILE A 417 -8.64 -26.59 0.62
CA ILE A 417 -9.53 -25.44 0.72
C ILE A 417 -8.83 -24.23 0.10
N ILE A 418 -9.49 -23.60 -0.88
CA ILE A 418 -9.10 -22.33 -1.47
C ILE A 418 -10.23 -21.34 -1.16
N PHE A 419 -9.91 -20.29 -0.42
CA PHE A 419 -10.85 -19.26 -0.01
C PHE A 419 -10.79 -18.08 -0.99
N LEU A 420 -11.91 -17.78 -1.65
CA LEU A 420 -12.02 -16.73 -2.65
C LEU A 420 -12.76 -15.52 -2.10
N ASN A 421 -12.17 -14.33 -2.27
CA ASN A 421 -12.66 -13.04 -1.78
C ASN A 421 -12.50 -11.96 -2.86
N LEU A 422 -13.31 -10.90 -2.78
CA LEU A 422 -13.04 -9.66 -3.53
C LEU A 422 -12.13 -8.76 -2.72
N ILE A 423 -12.47 -8.51 -1.45
CA ILE A 423 -11.66 -7.65 -0.58
C ILE A 423 -11.32 -8.35 0.71
N SER A 424 -10.16 -8.00 1.28
CA SER A 424 -9.70 -8.57 2.55
C SER A 424 -9.10 -7.51 3.45
N ALA A 425 -9.53 -7.47 4.71
CA ALA A 425 -8.86 -6.67 5.73
C ALA A 425 -7.60 -7.40 6.24
N PRO A 426 -6.49 -6.68 6.49
CA PRO A 426 -5.24 -7.26 7.00
C PRO A 426 -5.44 -8.12 8.25
N LYS A 427 -6.30 -7.68 9.18
CA LYS A 427 -6.63 -8.42 10.41
C LYS A 427 -7.34 -9.75 10.11
N GLY A 428 -8.26 -9.78 9.14
CA GLY A 428 -8.97 -10.99 8.72
C GLY A 428 -8.02 -12.01 8.10
N VAL A 429 -7.13 -11.56 7.20
CA VAL A 429 -6.06 -12.37 6.61
C VAL A 429 -5.17 -12.96 7.69
N HIS A 430 -4.68 -12.14 8.62
CA HIS A 430 -3.81 -12.58 9.72
C HIS A 430 -4.45 -13.72 10.53
N VAL A 431 -5.72 -13.57 10.90
CA VAL A 431 -6.45 -14.57 11.70
C VAL A 431 -6.61 -15.88 10.94
N VAL A 432 -7.00 -15.84 9.66
CA VAL A 432 -7.20 -17.05 8.85
C VAL A 432 -5.88 -17.75 8.59
N CYS A 433 -4.85 -17.05 8.12
CA CYS A 433 -3.56 -17.66 7.80
C CYS A 433 -2.83 -18.20 9.05
N LYS A 434 -3.01 -17.58 10.22
CA LYS A 434 -2.44 -18.09 11.48
C LYS A 434 -3.18 -19.32 12.00
N SER A 435 -4.50 -19.36 11.85
CA SER A 435 -5.33 -20.49 12.27
C SER A 435 -5.21 -21.69 11.31
N PHE A 436 -5.05 -21.42 10.02
CA PHE A 436 -5.02 -22.42 8.94
C PHE A 436 -3.86 -22.14 7.98
N PRO A 437 -2.61 -22.50 8.32
CA PRO A 437 -1.43 -22.17 7.52
C PRO A 437 -1.35 -22.86 6.15
N ARG A 438 -2.13 -23.91 5.89
CA ARG A 438 -2.15 -24.65 4.61
C ARG A 438 -3.31 -24.26 3.69
N ILE A 439 -4.27 -23.46 4.16
CA ILE A 439 -5.34 -22.93 3.30
C ILE A 439 -4.76 -21.96 2.28
N LYS A 440 -5.33 -21.86 1.09
CA LYS A 440 -4.97 -20.78 0.15
C LYS A 440 -6.03 -19.68 0.19
N ILE A 441 -5.65 -18.42 0.29
CA ILE A 441 -6.56 -17.27 0.18
C ILE A 441 -6.28 -16.57 -1.15
N VAL A 442 -7.32 -16.27 -1.92
CA VAL A 442 -7.24 -15.56 -3.20
C VAL A 442 -8.18 -14.36 -3.16
N THR A 443 -7.62 -13.16 -3.16
CA THR A 443 -8.37 -11.90 -3.05
C THR A 443 -8.03 -10.93 -4.19
N SER A 444 -8.94 -10.01 -4.53
CA SER A 444 -8.62 -8.98 -5.52
C SER A 444 -7.95 -7.74 -4.94
N GLU A 445 -8.21 -7.40 -3.69
CA GLU A 445 -7.60 -6.25 -3.02
C GLU A 445 -7.47 -6.46 -1.50
N ILE A 446 -6.40 -5.89 -0.91
CA ILE A 446 -6.21 -5.83 0.54
C ILE A 446 -6.47 -4.40 1.00
N GLU A 447 -7.32 -4.26 2.01
CA GLU A 447 -7.88 -3.00 2.49
C GLU A 447 -7.03 -2.37 3.59
N ILE A 448 -7.32 -1.13 3.97
CA ILE A 448 -6.56 -0.41 5.02
C ILE A 448 -6.74 -1.11 6.37
N GLY A 449 -7.97 -1.54 6.67
CA GLY A 449 -8.26 -2.14 7.95
C GLY A 449 -9.75 -2.30 8.20
N LEU A 450 -10.12 -2.17 9.47
CA LEU A 450 -11.48 -2.25 9.96
C LEU A 450 -11.78 -1.00 10.80
N ASN A 451 -13.01 -0.50 10.75
CA ASN A 451 -13.48 0.55 11.66
C ASN A 451 -13.90 -0.04 13.03
N GLU A 452 -14.41 0.81 13.92
CA GLU A 452 -14.88 0.42 15.27
C GLU A 452 -16.04 -0.60 15.22
N ASP A 453 -16.86 -0.56 14.18
CA ASP A 453 -17.95 -1.52 13.92
C ASP A 453 -17.48 -2.81 13.24
N PHE A 454 -16.17 -3.04 13.13
CA PHE A 454 -15.56 -4.18 12.43
C PHE A 454 -15.94 -4.29 10.94
N ARG A 455 -16.29 -3.18 10.31
CA ARG A 455 -16.50 -3.06 8.87
C ARG A 455 -15.20 -2.72 8.17
N VAL A 456 -14.98 -3.32 7.01
CA VAL A 456 -13.78 -3.09 6.19
C VAL A 456 -13.76 -1.68 5.67
N ILE A 457 -12.61 -0.99 5.78
CA ILE A 457 -12.42 0.39 5.32
C ILE A 457 -11.25 0.51 4.33
N PRO A 458 -11.39 1.30 3.23
CA PRO A 458 -12.62 1.99 2.79
C PRO A 458 -13.77 1.04 2.42
N GLY A 459 -13.48 -0.21 2.07
CA GLY A 459 -14.49 -1.26 1.86
C GLY A 459 -15.54 -0.91 0.80
N MET A 460 -16.71 -1.54 0.88
CA MET A 460 -17.82 -1.36 -0.09
C MET A 460 -19.21 -1.48 0.55
N GLY A 461 -19.32 -1.26 1.86
CA GLY A 461 -20.57 -1.45 2.61
C GLY A 461 -20.98 -2.92 2.76
N GLU A 462 -22.26 -3.17 3.01
CA GLU A 462 -22.82 -4.53 3.13
C GLU A 462 -23.00 -5.15 1.74
N PHE A 463 -22.03 -5.94 1.29
CA PHE A 463 -22.02 -6.50 -0.07
C PHE A 463 -23.29 -7.27 -0.42
N GLY A 464 -23.78 -8.10 0.52
CA GLY A 464 -24.97 -8.90 0.31
C GLY A 464 -26.21 -8.05 0.04
N ASP A 465 -26.39 -6.98 0.81
CA ASP A 465 -27.57 -6.12 0.67
C ASP A 465 -27.52 -5.31 -0.62
N ARG A 466 -26.34 -4.77 -1.00
CA ARG A 466 -26.14 -4.08 -2.28
C ARG A 466 -26.31 -4.99 -3.50
N TYR A 467 -25.87 -6.24 -3.40
CA TYR A 467 -25.94 -7.22 -4.49
C TYR A 467 -27.37 -7.74 -4.69
N PHE A 468 -28.04 -8.16 -3.60
CA PHE A 468 -29.38 -8.71 -3.68
C PHE A 468 -30.48 -7.63 -3.67
N GLY A 469 -30.14 -6.40 -3.27
CA GLY A 469 -31.06 -5.27 -3.08
C GLY A 469 -31.98 -5.50 -1.89
N THR A 470 -31.39 -5.80 -0.73
CA THR A 470 -32.10 -5.93 0.55
C THR A 470 -31.74 -4.81 1.53
N ASP A 471 -31.17 -3.71 1.03
CA ASP A 471 -31.07 -2.47 1.78
C ASP A 471 -32.50 -1.97 2.03
N ASP A 472 -32.99 -2.03 3.27
CA ASP A 472 -34.32 -1.53 3.61
C ASP A 472 -34.39 -0.01 3.34
N ASP A 473 -35.43 0.43 2.61
CA ASP A 473 -35.82 1.83 2.38
C ASP A 473 -36.27 2.55 3.68
N GLU A 474 -35.51 2.46 4.77
CA GLU A 474 -35.81 3.16 6.01
C GLU A 474 -34.80 4.29 6.31
N GLN A 475 -35.33 5.51 6.19
CA GLN A 475 -34.87 6.80 6.74
C GLN A 475 -33.84 7.62 5.94
N VAL A 476 -34.26 8.06 4.75
CA VAL A 476 -34.03 9.47 4.37
C VAL A 476 -35.14 10.31 5.03
N THR A 477 -35.08 10.46 6.35
CA THR A 477 -35.81 11.54 7.01
C THR A 477 -34.94 12.79 6.87
N VAL A 478 -35.28 13.60 5.86
CA VAL A 478 -34.78 14.96 5.71
C VAL A 478 -35.00 15.68 7.04
N ILE A 479 -33.93 15.94 7.80
CA ILE A 479 -33.98 16.96 8.84
C ILE A 479 -33.95 18.29 8.11
N SER A 480 -35.15 18.75 7.75
CA SER A 480 -35.42 20.17 7.52
C SER A 480 -35.45 20.84 8.89
N GLN A 481 -34.43 21.64 9.19
CA GLN A 481 -34.54 22.94 9.84
C GLN A 481 -33.23 23.73 9.68
#